data_AF-V4SEA4-F1
#
_entry.id   AF-V4SEA4-F1
#
_cell.length_a   1.000
_cell.length_b   1.000
_cell.length_c   1.000
_cell.angle_alpha   90.00
_cell.angle_beta   90.00
_cell.angle_gamma   90.00
#
_symmetry.space_group_name_H-M   'P 1'
#
loop_
_entity.id
_entity.type
_entity.pdbx_description
1 polymer ?
#
loop_
_entity_poly.entity_id
_entity_poly.type
_entity_poly.pdbx_seq_one_letter_code
_entity_poly.pdbx_strand_id
1 'polypeptide(L)'
;GTDDDVVNWFHGNKLWKMARDLLEPLWIKGGGHYNLALYPDYIHHLCWFCRIKCCRPKCPECPKLSRTKCCWKPKCPKCWIPSCVNCCRWPK
;
A
#
# COMPACT_ATOMS: atom_id res chain seq x y z
N GLY A 1 -0.15 19.27 7.83
CA GLY A 1 -1.49 19.02 8.40
C GLY A 1 -2.31 20.28 8.20
N THR A 2 -3.16 20.67 9.15
CA THR A 2 -3.98 21.89 9.01
C THR A 2 -3.24 23.18 9.39
N ASP A 3 -2.23 23.09 10.25
CA ASP A 3 -1.41 24.23 10.72
C ASP A 3 0.03 24.17 10.15
N ASP A 4 0.16 23.69 8.91
CA ASP A 4 1.44 23.64 8.19
C ASP A 4 1.76 25.03 7.61
N ASP A 5 2.90 25.58 8.04
CA ASP A 5 3.40 26.91 7.71
C ASP A 5 4.16 26.96 6.38
N VAL A 6 4.58 25.81 5.86
CA VAL A 6 5.31 25.69 4.59
C VAL A 6 4.34 25.37 3.45
N VAL A 7 3.41 24.42 3.68
CA VAL A 7 2.46 23.94 2.67
C VAL A 7 1.04 24.01 3.23
N ASN A 8 0.28 24.99 2.75
CA ASN A 8 -1.11 25.17 3.18
C ASN A 8 -1.99 23.95 2.83
N TRP A 9 -2.88 23.55 3.75
CA TRP A 9 -3.81 22.42 3.60
C TRP A 9 -4.69 22.48 2.33
N PHE A 10 -5.00 23.67 1.80
CA PHE A 10 -5.71 23.82 0.52
C PHE A 10 -4.99 23.12 -0.64
N HIS A 11 -3.66 23.04 -0.59
CA HIS A 11 -2.85 22.30 -1.57
C HIS A 11 -3.21 20.82 -1.57
N GLY A 12 -3.24 20.19 -0.40
CA GLY A 12 -3.65 18.80 -0.25
C GLY A 12 -5.10 18.56 -0.71
N ASN A 13 -6.02 19.48 -0.37
CA ASN A 13 -7.43 19.37 -0.76
C ASN A 13 -7.61 19.41 -2.29
N LYS A 14 -6.85 20.27 -2.97
CA LYS A 14 -6.85 20.34 -4.43
C LYS A 14 -6.36 19.02 -5.05
N LEU A 15 -5.25 18.46 -4.55
CA LEU A 15 -4.73 17.17 -5.01
C LEU A 15 -5.74 16.05 -4.79
N TRP A 16 -6.39 16.02 -3.63
CA TRP A 16 -7.43 15.04 -3.33
C TRP A 16 -8.59 15.10 -4.32
N LYS A 17 -9.12 16.29 -4.63
CA LYS A 17 -10.18 16.47 -5.64
C LYS A 17 -9.78 16.07 -7.06
N MET A 18 -8.48 16.08 -7.37
CA MET A 18 -7.94 15.68 -8.68
C MET A 18 -7.58 14.20 -8.75
N ALA A 19 -7.59 13.48 -7.63
CA ALA A 19 -7.19 12.08 -7.58
C ALA A 19 -8.24 11.19 -8.27
N ARG A 20 -7.76 10.22 -9.07
CA ARG A 20 -8.62 9.24 -9.76
C ARG A 20 -9.28 8.26 -8.79
N ASP A 21 -8.55 7.86 -7.76
CA ASP A 21 -9.04 7.00 -6.69
C ASP A 21 -9.12 7.81 -5.39
N LEU A 22 -10.33 8.23 -5.02
CA LEU A 22 -10.56 8.98 -3.80
C LEU A 22 -10.45 8.05 -2.59
N LEU A 23 -9.28 8.03 -1.94
CA LEU A 23 -9.19 7.56 -0.57
C LEU A 23 -9.66 8.67 0.37
N GLU A 24 -10.23 8.29 1.50
CA GLU A 24 -10.67 9.25 2.52
C GLU A 24 -9.47 10.08 3.00
N PRO A 25 -9.51 11.42 2.93
CA PRO A 25 -8.38 12.24 3.31
C PRO A 25 -8.30 12.37 4.83
N LEU A 26 -7.09 12.27 5.38
CA LEU A 26 -6.84 12.57 6.80
C LEU A 26 -6.36 14.01 6.98
N TRP A 27 -7.16 14.82 7.69
CA TRP A 27 -6.80 16.17 8.09
C TRP A 27 -6.52 16.22 9.60
N ILE A 28 -5.27 16.53 9.96
CA ILE A 28 -4.83 16.56 11.35
C ILE A 28 -4.86 18.00 11.86
N LYS A 29 -5.71 18.26 12.86
CA LYS A 29 -5.79 19.53 13.60
C LYS A 29 -4.50 19.75 14.40
N GLY A 30 -3.87 20.92 14.29
CA GLY A 30 -2.56 21.19 14.93
C GLY A 30 -1.36 20.56 14.22
N GLY A 31 -1.58 19.79 13.15
CA GLY A 31 -0.50 19.16 12.40
C GLY A 31 0.23 20.17 11.51
N GLY A 32 1.44 20.54 11.90
CA GLY A 32 2.39 21.32 11.10
C GLY A 32 3.21 20.47 10.13
N HIS A 33 4.32 21.02 9.64
CA HIS A 33 5.15 20.39 8.61
C HIS A 33 5.90 19.14 9.11
N TYR A 34 6.48 19.22 10.31
CA TYR A 34 7.40 18.20 10.83
C TYR A 34 6.82 17.33 11.96
N ASN A 35 5.61 17.64 12.44
CA ASN A 35 5.05 16.99 13.63
C ASN A 35 4.03 15.87 13.35
N LEU A 36 3.72 15.57 12.09
CA LEU A 36 2.66 14.62 11.74
C LEU A 36 2.90 13.21 12.30
N ALA A 37 4.16 12.80 12.41
CA ALA A 37 4.54 11.51 13.00
C ALA A 37 4.22 11.40 14.52
N LEU A 38 3.95 12.51 15.21
CA LEU A 38 3.54 12.51 16.61
C LEU A 38 2.06 12.13 16.79
N TYR A 39 1.27 12.19 15.72
CA TYR A 39 -0.17 11.91 15.78
C TYR A 39 -0.42 10.43 15.49
N PRO A 40 -1.04 9.67 16.41
CA PRO A 40 -1.32 8.26 16.18
C PRO A 40 -2.24 8.06 14.96
N ASP A 41 -3.20 8.95 14.75
CA ASP A 41 -4.11 8.90 13.60
C ASP A 41 -3.37 8.93 12.26
N TYR A 42 -2.28 9.70 12.17
CA TYR A 42 -1.42 9.74 10.98
C TYR A 42 -0.82 8.36 10.68
N ILE A 43 -0.24 7.72 11.69
CA ILE A 43 0.43 6.43 11.57
C ILE A 43 -0.58 5.34 11.17
N HIS A 44 -1.75 5.34 11.81
CA HIS A 44 -2.82 4.39 11.51
C HIS A 44 -3.32 4.54 10.07
N HIS A 45 -3.55 5.78 9.63
CA HIS A 45 -4.01 6.07 8.28
C HIS A 45 -2.94 5.72 7.23
N LEU A 46 -1.67 6.02 7.49
CA LEU A 46 -0.55 5.65 6.62
C LEU A 46 -0.42 4.12 6.48
N CYS A 47 -0.57 3.38 7.58
CA CYS A 47 -0.56 1.93 7.57
C CYS A 47 -1.72 1.36 6.74
N TRP A 48 -2.92 1.92 6.88
CA TRP A 48 -4.09 1.54 6.08
C TRP A 48 -3.90 1.87 4.59
N PHE A 49 -3.36 3.04 4.26
CA PHE A 49 -3.06 3.43 2.89
C PHE A 49 -2.07 2.45 2.24
N CYS A 50 -0.96 2.15 2.90
CA CYS A 50 0.02 1.16 2.44
C CYS A 50 -0.60 -0.22 2.28
N ARG A 51 -1.53 -0.58 3.17
CA ARG A 51 -2.26 -1.84 3.15
C ARG A 51 -3.16 -1.99 1.92
N ILE A 52 -3.81 -0.91 1.48
CA ILE A 52 -4.74 -0.94 0.35
C ILE A 52 -4.03 -0.73 -0.99
N LYS A 53 -3.10 0.22 -1.06
CA LYS A 53 -2.50 0.64 -2.34
C LYS A 53 -1.19 -0.08 -2.66
N CYS A 54 -0.34 -0.33 -1.66
CA CYS A 54 0.98 -0.95 -1.89
C CYS A 54 0.96 -2.47 -1.75
N CYS A 55 0.12 -3.00 -0.84
CA CYS A 55 -0.07 -4.45 -0.70
C CYS A 55 -1.13 -4.95 -1.70
N ARG A 56 -0.77 -5.09 -2.98
CA ARG A 56 -1.61 -5.84 -3.94
C ARG A 56 -1.87 -7.26 -3.43
N PRO A 57 -3.06 -7.86 -3.69
CA PRO A 57 -3.33 -9.24 -3.29
C PRO A 57 -2.31 -10.15 -3.96
N LYS A 58 -1.62 -10.98 -3.17
CA LYS A 58 -0.60 -11.89 -3.72
C LYS A 58 -1.18 -13.09 -4.48
N CYS A 59 -2.51 -13.26 -4.55
CA CYS A 59 -3.22 -14.07 -5.55
C CYS A 59 -4.74 -13.78 -5.51
N PRO A 60 -5.53 -14.23 -6.51
CA PRO A 60 -6.99 -14.07 -6.55
C PRO A 60 -7.76 -14.87 -5.48
N GLU A 61 -7.13 -15.92 -4.91
CA GLU A 61 -7.77 -16.91 -4.03
C GLU A 61 -7.44 -16.72 -2.54
N CYS A 62 -6.63 -15.72 -2.16
CA CYS A 62 -6.26 -15.52 -0.76
C CYS A 62 -7.18 -14.46 -0.12
N PRO A 63 -8.17 -14.85 0.71
CA PRO A 63 -9.21 -13.94 1.20
C PRO A 63 -8.74 -12.95 2.27
N LYS A 64 -7.49 -13.02 2.76
CA LYS A 64 -7.03 -12.12 3.83
C LYS A 64 -5.58 -11.68 3.67
N LEU A 65 -5.41 -10.39 3.91
CA LEU A 65 -4.17 -9.66 3.84
C LEU A 65 -3.31 -9.93 5.09
N SER A 66 -2.67 -11.11 5.16
CA SER A 66 -1.67 -11.40 6.18
C SER A 66 -0.26 -11.23 5.61
N ARG A 67 0.67 -10.66 6.39
CA ARG A 67 2.07 -10.39 5.99
C ARG A 67 2.92 -11.66 5.85
N THR A 68 2.34 -12.84 5.98
CA THR A 68 3.05 -14.12 5.84
C THR A 68 3.12 -14.49 4.35
N LYS A 69 4.29 -14.99 3.90
CA LYS A 69 4.62 -15.28 2.49
C LYS A 69 3.42 -15.84 1.69
N CYS A 70 3.23 -15.34 0.47
CA CYS A 70 2.21 -15.87 -0.43
C CYS A 70 2.47 -17.35 -0.72
N CYS A 71 1.42 -18.18 -0.64
CA CYS A 71 1.47 -19.60 -0.95
C CYS A 71 1.59 -19.88 -2.46
N TRP A 72 1.40 -18.87 -3.32
CA TRP A 72 1.40 -19.06 -4.77
C TRP A 72 2.82 -19.29 -5.30
N LYS A 73 3.02 -20.49 -5.83
CA LYS A 73 4.19 -20.86 -6.64
C LYS A 73 3.72 -20.98 -8.10
N PRO A 74 4.34 -20.28 -9.07
CA PRO A 74 3.98 -20.46 -10.47
C PRO A 74 4.12 -21.94 -10.84
N LYS A 75 3.04 -22.53 -11.38
CA LYS A 75 3.05 -23.90 -11.90
C LYS A 75 3.79 -23.91 -13.23
N CYS A 76 4.65 -24.89 -13.45
CA CYS A 76 5.31 -25.03 -14.73
C CYS A 76 4.27 -25.26 -15.84
N PRO A 77 4.24 -24.50 -16.95
CA PRO A 77 3.26 -24.69 -18.02
C PRO A 77 3.38 -26.04 -18.73
N LYS A 78 4.54 -26.72 -18.60
CA LYS A 78 4.82 -28.02 -19.21
C LYS A 78 4.36 -29.21 -18.36
N CYS A 79 4.49 -29.13 -17.04
CA CYS A 79 4.21 -30.26 -16.15
C CYS A 79 3.22 -29.96 -15.01
N TRP A 80 2.74 -28.72 -14.89
CA TRP A 80 1.79 -28.25 -13.88
C TRP A 80 2.21 -28.46 -12.41
N ILE A 81 3.45 -28.91 -12.17
CA ILE A 81 4.04 -29.09 -10.85
C ILE A 81 4.55 -27.72 -10.33
N PRO A 82 4.18 -27.31 -9.10
CA PRO A 82 4.75 -26.14 -8.45
C PRO A 82 6.26 -26.31 -8.21
N SER A 83 7.07 -25.29 -8.54
CA SER A 83 8.54 -25.30 -8.31
C SER A 83 9.31 -26.45 -8.99
N CYS A 84 8.89 -26.89 -10.18
CA CYS A 84 9.61 -27.91 -10.93
C CYS A 84 11.04 -27.46 -11.33
N VAL A 85 12.05 -28.00 -10.65
CA VAL A 85 13.48 -27.71 -10.91
C VAL A 85 13.98 -28.26 -12.25
N ASN A 86 13.33 -29.29 -12.79
CA ASN A 86 13.76 -29.95 -14.02
C ASN A 86 13.30 -29.23 -15.29
N CYS A 87 12.13 -28.58 -15.28
CA CYS A 87 11.58 -27.89 -16.45
C CYS A 87 11.90 -26.39 -16.47
N CYS A 88 12.17 -25.78 -15.32
CA CYS A 88 12.49 -24.36 -15.18
C CYS A 88 13.94 -24.19 -14.70
N ARG A 89 14.93 -24.59 -15.51
CA ARG A 89 16.28 -24.04 -15.33
C ARG A 89 16.24 -22.59 -15.78
N TRP A 90 16.08 -21.68 -14.83
CA TRP A 90 16.40 -20.28 -15.07
C TRP A 90 17.91 -20.17 -15.30
N PRO A 91 18.37 -19.44 -16.33
CA PRO A 91 19.80 -19.19 -16.49
C PRO A 91 20.32 -18.54 -15.21
N LYS A 92 21.49 -19.01 -14.75
CA LYS A 92 22.16 -18.50 -13.55
C LYS A 92 22.49 -17.02 -13.68
#